data_AF-S5TUR0-F1
#
_entry.id   AF-S5TUR0-F1
#
_cell.length_a   1.000
_cell.length_b   1.000
_cell.length_c   1.000
_cell.angle_alpha   90.00
_cell.angle_beta   90.00
_cell.angle_gamma   90.00
#
_symmetry.space_group_name_H-M   'P 1'
#
loop_
_entity.id
_entity.type
_entity.pdbx_description
1 polymer ?
#
loop_
_entity_poly.entity_id
_entity_poly.type
_entity_poly.pdbx_seq_one_letter_code
_entity_poly.pdbx_strand_id
1 'polypeptide(L)' 'MLEMPERPHIDNFRRQARALQRAARAGEPEAIARLDRHHPDPASADPKTLQLSAAQMVVAREYGFANWPQLVQYLKNGS' A
#
# COMPACT_ATOMS: atom_id res chain seq x y z
N MET A 1 -8.41 5.54 -7.66
CA MET A 1 -7.13 6.24 -7.82
C MET A 1 -7.11 7.38 -6.84
N LEU A 2 -6.15 7.39 -5.92
CA LEU A 2 -5.90 8.54 -5.05
C LEU A 2 -5.07 9.59 -5.79
N GLU A 3 -5.33 10.87 -5.48
CA GLU A 3 -4.50 11.98 -5.97
C GLU A 3 -3.10 11.91 -5.36
N MET A 4 -2.08 12.20 -6.17
CA MET A 4 -0.70 12.23 -5.70
C MET A 4 -0.52 13.37 -4.68
N PRO A 5 0.21 13.12 -3.58
CA PRO A 5 0.54 14.18 -2.63
C PRO A 5 1.42 15.24 -3.29
N GLU A 6 1.24 16.51 -2.89
CA GLU A 6 1.95 17.69 -3.42
C GLU A 6 3.49 17.55 -3.39
N ARG A 7 4.02 16.72 -2.50
CA ARG A 7 5.42 16.30 -2.47
C ARG A 7 5.51 14.77 -2.48
N PRO A 8 5.60 14.15 -3.67
CA PRO A 8 5.59 12.70 -3.78
C PRO A 8 6.97 12.14 -3.39
N HIS A 9 7.20 12.00 -2.08
CA HIS A 9 8.40 11.34 -1.54
C HIS A 9 8.11 9.91 -1.14
N ILE A 10 9.05 9.01 -1.45
CA ILE A 10 8.92 7.58 -1.12
C ILE A 10 8.71 7.34 0.38
N ASP A 11 9.24 8.20 1.25
CA ASP A 11 9.05 8.10 2.71
C ASP A 11 7.56 8.24 3.09
N ASN A 12 6.81 9.11 2.41
CA ASN A 12 5.38 9.28 2.68
C ASN A 12 4.60 8.00 2.34
N PHE A 13 4.90 7.38 1.20
CA PHE A 13 4.28 6.11 0.81
C PHE A 13 4.70 4.96 1.75
N ARG A 14 5.95 4.95 2.25
CA ARG A 14 6.40 3.97 3.26
C ARG A 14 5.65 4.14 4.58
N ARG A 15 5.38 5.37 5.00
CA ARG A 15 4.56 5.66 6.19
C ARG A 15 3.12 5.18 6.00
N GLN A 16 2.52 5.46 4.84
CA GLN A 16 1.18 4.98 4.50
C GLN A 16 1.11 3.45 4.53
N ALA A 17 2.07 2.75 3.93
CA ALA A 17 2.12 1.29 3.94
C ALA A 17 2.25 0.72 5.36
N ARG A 18 3.07 1.33 6.22
CA ARG A 18 3.19 0.95 7.63
C ARG A 18 1.91 1.21 8.42
N ALA A 19 1.22 2.33 8.15
CA ALA A 19 -0.04 2.65 8.79
C ALA A 19 -1.13 1.64 8.40
N LEU A 20 -1.25 1.33 7.10
CA LEU A 20 -2.15 0.30 6.59
C LEU A 20 -1.87 -1.06 7.25
N GLN A 21 -0.59 -1.44 7.35
CA GLN A 21 -0.20 -2.69 7.98
C GLN A 21 -0.63 -2.77 9.44
N ARG A 22 -0.41 -1.70 10.21
CA ARG A 22 -0.82 -1.63 11.62
C ARG A 22 -2.33 -1.67 11.77
N ALA A 23 -3.06 -0.92 10.95
CA ALA A 23 -4.52 -0.88 10.96
C ALA A 23 -5.10 -2.27 10.64
N ALA A 24 -4.62 -2.94 9.59
CA ALA A 24 -5.04 -4.28 9.25
C ALA A 24 -4.78 -5.29 10.39
N ARG A 25 -3.58 -5.24 11.00
CA ARG A 25 -3.23 -6.07 12.16
C ARG A 25 -4.10 -5.79 13.39
N ALA A 26 -4.55 -4.55 13.56
CA ALA A 26 -5.46 -4.15 14.63
C ALA A 26 -6.91 -4.59 14.37
N GLY A 27 -7.21 -5.14 13.18
CA GLY A 27 -8.57 -5.55 12.81
C GLY A 27 -9.42 -4.40 12.27
N GLU A 28 -8.81 -3.29 11.83
CA GLU A 28 -9.54 -2.17 11.26
C GLU A 28 -10.26 -2.60 9.97
N PRO A 29 -11.60 -2.48 9.91
CA PRO A 29 -12.38 -2.97 8.78
C PRO A 29 -12.03 -2.24 7.48
N GLU A 30 -11.67 -0.96 7.57
CA GLU A 30 -11.29 -0.17 6.40
C GLU A 30 -9.97 -0.64 5.79
N ALA A 31 -8.99 -0.99 6.63
CA ALA A 31 -7.70 -1.52 6.19
C ALA A 31 -7.83 -2.93 5.60
N ILE A 32 -8.67 -3.77 6.22
CA ILE A 32 -9.00 -5.10 5.69
C ILE A 32 -9.69 -4.98 4.33
N ALA A 33 -10.65 -4.06 4.18
CA ALA A 33 -11.33 -3.83 2.90
C ALA A 33 -10.37 -3.36 1.79
N ARG A 34 -9.38 -2.53 2.13
CA ARG A 34 -8.34 -2.10 1.16
C ARG A 34 -7.44 -3.27 0.75
N LEU A 35 -7.08 -4.13 1.69
CA LEU A 35 -6.34 -5.37 1.41
C LEU A 35 -7.15 -6.28 0.50
N ASP A 36 -8.41 -6.54 0.82
CA ASP A 36 -9.28 -7.41 0.04
C ASP A 36 -9.43 -6.94 -1.41
N ARG A 37 -9.60 -5.64 -1.62
CA ARG A 37 -9.73 -5.02 -2.96
C ARG A 37 -8.47 -5.07 -3.80
N HIS A 38 -7.30 -4.98 -3.19
CA HIS A 38 -6.04 -4.77 -3.91
C HIS A 38 -5.07 -5.94 -3.80
N HIS A 39 -5.31 -6.93 -2.96
CA HIS A 39 -4.48 -8.11 -2.83
C HIS A 39 -4.96 -9.21 -3.79
N PRO A 40 -4.06 -9.87 -4.53
CA PRO A 40 -4.46 -10.91 -5.50
C PRO A 40 -5.01 -12.18 -4.84
N ASP A 41 -4.69 -12.45 -3.57
CA ASP A 41 -5.18 -13.63 -2.85
C ASP A 41 -5.72 -13.26 -1.45
N PRO A 42 -6.88 -12.60 -1.38
CA PRO A 42 -7.41 -12.07 -0.11
C PRO A 42 -7.71 -13.16 0.92
N ALA A 43 -8.00 -14.39 0.47
CA ALA A 43 -8.31 -15.53 1.32
C ALA A 43 -7.09 -16.06 2.11
N SER A 44 -5.87 -15.96 1.56
CA SER A 44 -4.65 -16.39 2.26
C SER A 44 -3.96 -15.26 3.02
N ALA A 45 -4.38 -14.02 2.82
CA ALA A 45 -3.78 -12.86 3.46
C ALA A 45 -4.29 -12.69 4.89
N ASP A 46 -3.71 -13.44 5.82
CA ASP A 46 -3.99 -13.23 7.23
C ASP A 46 -3.52 -11.82 7.66
N PRO A 47 -4.43 -10.95 8.13
CA PRO A 47 -4.09 -9.56 8.44
C PRO A 47 -3.11 -9.44 9.60
N LYS A 48 -3.00 -10.43 10.49
CA LYS A 48 -2.04 -10.44 11.60
C LYS A 48 -0.61 -10.71 11.10
N THR A 49 -0.47 -11.56 10.07
CA THR A 49 0.82 -11.89 9.45
C THR A 49 1.19 -10.98 8.27
N LEU A 50 0.34 -10.01 7.93
CA LEU A 50 0.54 -9.11 6.80
C LEU A 50 1.96 -8.54 6.77
N GLN A 51 2.67 -8.84 5.68
CA GLN A 51 4.01 -8.33 5.44
C GLN A 51 3.98 -6.88 4.96
N LEU A 52 5.03 -6.11 5.29
CA LEU A 52 5.16 -4.73 4.84
C LEU A 52 5.15 -4.63 3.30
N SER A 53 5.73 -5.62 2.60
CA SER A 53 5.72 -5.68 1.13
C SER A 53 4.29 -5.74 0.56
N ALA A 54 3.41 -6.53 1.17
CA ALA A 54 2.01 -6.62 0.75
C ALA A 54 1.29 -5.28 0.97
N ALA A 55 1.51 -4.61 2.11
CA ALA A 55 0.96 -3.28 2.35
C ALA A 55 1.51 -2.23 1.37
N GLN A 56 2.79 -2.29 1.02
CA GLN A 56 3.40 -1.42 0.01
C GLN A 56 2.80 -1.64 -1.38
N MET A 57 2.49 -2.89 -1.75
CA MET A 57 1.81 -3.19 -3.01
C MET A 57 0.39 -2.64 -3.05
N VAL A 58 -0.39 -2.76 -1.96
CA VAL A 58 -1.73 -2.18 -1.89
C VAL A 58 -1.67 -0.66 -2.08
N VAL A 59 -0.77 0.02 -1.36
CA VAL A 59 -0.56 1.45 -1.52
C VAL A 59 -0.19 1.78 -2.97
N ALA A 60 0.77 1.07 -3.58
CA ALA A 60 1.11 1.31 -4.99
C ALA A 60 -0.10 1.18 -5.92
N ARG A 61 -0.95 0.16 -5.71
CA ARG A 61 -2.18 -0.07 -6.49
C ARG A 61 -3.25 1.00 -6.26
N GLU A 62 -3.37 1.52 -5.05
CA GLU A 62 -4.27 2.65 -4.72
C GLU A 62 -3.93 3.91 -5.55
N TYR A 63 -2.65 4.12 -5.85
CA TYR A 63 -2.14 5.19 -6.72
C TYR A 63 -2.02 4.78 -8.20
N GLY A 64 -2.46 3.58 -8.60
CA GLY A 64 -2.49 3.13 -10.00
C GLY A 64 -1.23 2.41 -10.49
N PHE A 65 -0.29 2.07 -9.61
CA PHE A 65 0.91 1.31 -9.95
C PHE A 65 0.72 -0.19 -9.69
N ALA A 66 1.26 -1.06 -10.55
CA ALA A 66 1.06 -2.50 -10.40
C ALA A 66 1.84 -3.09 -9.22
N ASN A 67 2.98 -2.47 -8.89
CA ASN A 67 3.88 -2.89 -7.81
C ASN A 67 4.66 -1.70 -7.22
N TRP A 68 5.27 -1.93 -6.05
CA TRP A 68 6.08 -0.94 -5.35
C TRP A 68 7.30 -0.43 -6.13
N PRO A 69 8.08 -1.27 -6.83
CA PRO A 69 9.17 -0.80 -7.70
C PRO A 69 8.74 0.23 -8.75
N GLN A 70 7.59 0.04 -9.40
CA GLN A 70 7.08 1.01 -10.39
C GLN A 70 6.78 2.37 -9.77
N LEU A 71 6.17 2.38 -8.58
CA LEU A 71 5.96 3.62 -7.82
C LEU A 71 7.32 4.29 -7.51
N VAL A 72 8.29 3.55 -6.98
CA VAL A 72 9.63 4.08 -6.67
C VAL A 72 10.30 4.66 -7.92
N GLN A 73 10.22 3.96 -9.05
CA GLN A 73 10.81 4.41 -10.31
C GLN A 73 10.15 5.69 -10.81
N TYR A 74 8.82 5.78 -10.71
CA TYR A 74 8.09 6.99 -11.04
C TYR A 74 8.54 8.18 -10.18
N LEU A 75 8.71 7.98 -8.87
CA LEU A 75 9.22 9.02 -7.96
C LEU A 75 10.67 9.42 -8.24
N LYS A 76 11.50 8.49 -8.74
CA LYS A 76 12.89 8.79 -9.13
C LYS A 76 12.99 9.54 -10.45
N ASN A 77 12.08 9.27 -11.37
CA ASN A 77 12.10 9.83 -12.73
C ASN A 77 11.36 11.17 -12.84
N GLY A 78 10.46 11.47 -11.91
CA GLY A 78 9.67 12.71 -11.87
C GLY A 78 10.13 13.72 -10.83
N SER A 79 11.38 13.63 -10.37
CA SER A 79 11.95 14.50 -9.32
C SER A 79 12.91 15.54 -9.86
#